data_AF-A0A2E2UTX7-F1
#
_entry.id   AF-A0A2E2UTX7-F1
#
_cell.length_a   1.000
_cell.length_b   1.000
_cell.length_c   1.000
_cell.angle_alpha   90.00
_cell.angle_beta   90.00
_cell.angle_gamma   90.00
#
_symmetry.space_group_name_H-M   'P 1'
#
loop_
_entity.id
_entity.type
_entity.pdbx_description
1 polymer ?
#
loop_
_entity_poly.entity_id
_entity_poly.type
_entity_poly.pdbx_seq_one_letter_code
_entity_poly.pdbx_strand_id
1 'polypeptide(L)'
;MTSLIENNFLEDFRNELSNFSYKYVYVSIGSKYNQDYVQIEGISKGTNAKVQILPKFLKKNEQLIIMIDRISSEESKLEHINYINERVNESSKCIIINTYANANFIEGFLDILLPKLFDHYIDPNNFVIATFLKFLNTPNKIEMNSASVIQKGIYNYLKLFQDKIYINCFYEWFGYKKILYNYIYNYHLLKTYQISSNHFYEIETIINRLSNGTSAMVLQNQDIINILDIMISLTIKKKEEDNYLESIYKHLLNNKRLVYI
;
A
#
# COMPACT_ATOMS: atom_id res chain seq x y z
N MET A 1 -17.15 -9.51 -5.50
CA MET A 1 -17.04 -9.83 -6.95
C MET A 1 -16.14 -8.80 -7.64
N THR A 2 -15.28 -9.23 -8.58
CA THR A 2 -14.23 -8.39 -9.21
C THR A 2 -14.68 -7.80 -10.55
N SER A 3 -14.49 -6.49 -10.74
CA SER A 3 -14.67 -5.79 -12.03
C SER A 3 -13.32 -5.45 -12.67
N LEU A 4 -13.29 -5.39 -14.00
CA LEU A 4 -12.14 -4.94 -14.79
C LEU A 4 -12.55 -3.71 -15.60
N ILE A 5 -11.80 -2.63 -15.48
CA ILE A 5 -11.96 -1.36 -16.21
C ILE A 5 -10.72 -1.15 -17.07
N GLU A 6 -10.90 -0.88 -18.37
CA GLU A 6 -9.78 -0.66 -19.31
C GLU A 6 -9.96 0.61 -20.14
N ASN A 7 -11.16 0.78 -20.70
CA ASN A 7 -11.56 1.94 -21.50
C ASN A 7 -12.48 2.86 -20.68
N ASN A 8 -12.72 4.09 -21.14
CA ASN A 8 -13.66 5.05 -20.52
C ASN A 8 -13.59 5.12 -18.98
N PHE A 9 -12.36 5.06 -18.46
CA PHE A 9 -12.08 4.83 -17.04
C PHE A 9 -12.95 5.67 -16.09
N LEU A 10 -13.11 6.97 -16.38
CA LEU A 10 -13.85 7.89 -15.49
C LEU A 10 -15.32 7.50 -15.35
N GLU A 11 -15.97 7.08 -16.42
CA GLU A 11 -17.40 6.74 -16.41
C GLU A 11 -17.61 5.38 -15.73
N ASP A 12 -16.85 4.37 -16.15
CA ASP A 12 -16.92 3.03 -15.58
C ASP A 12 -16.61 3.03 -14.08
N PHE A 13 -15.61 3.81 -13.66
CA PHE A 13 -15.25 3.93 -12.25
C PHE A 13 -16.34 4.64 -11.44
N ARG A 14 -16.98 5.69 -11.99
CA ARG A 14 -18.15 6.32 -11.33
C ARG A 14 -19.30 5.33 -11.17
N ASN A 15 -19.55 4.51 -12.19
CA ASN A 15 -20.62 3.51 -12.16
C ASN A 15 -20.35 2.44 -11.10
N GLU A 16 -19.12 1.94 -11.00
CA GLU A 16 -18.72 0.98 -9.97
C GLU A 16 -18.83 1.54 -8.53
N LEU A 17 -18.73 2.87 -8.37
CA LEU A 17 -18.87 3.56 -7.08
C LEU A 17 -20.27 4.16 -6.84
N SER A 18 -21.25 3.84 -7.69
CA SER A 18 -22.62 4.36 -7.53
C SER A 18 -23.27 3.89 -6.22
N ASN A 19 -23.12 2.61 -5.88
CA ASN A 19 -23.67 1.97 -4.67
C ASN A 19 -22.59 1.77 -3.60
N PHE A 20 -21.99 2.87 -3.15
CA PHE A 20 -20.91 2.83 -2.18
C PHE A 20 -21.44 2.40 -0.79
N SER A 21 -20.96 1.26 -0.30
CA SER A 21 -21.38 0.66 0.98
C SER A 21 -20.20 0.09 1.79
N TYR A 22 -18.99 0.51 1.45
CA TYR A 22 -17.76 -0.03 2.03
C TYR A 22 -17.34 0.78 3.26
N LYS A 23 -16.68 0.13 4.22
CA LYS A 23 -16.09 0.77 5.39
C LYS A 23 -14.57 0.90 5.30
N TYR A 24 -13.95 0.01 4.52
CA TYR A 24 -12.50 -0.06 4.36
C TYR A 24 -12.14 0.08 2.89
N VAL A 25 -11.15 0.90 2.58
CA VAL A 25 -10.72 1.15 1.20
C VAL A 25 -9.22 0.99 1.09
N TYR A 26 -8.80 0.11 0.17
CA TYR A 26 -7.41 -0.11 -0.17
C TYR A 26 -7.19 0.10 -1.66
N VAL A 27 -6.23 0.96 -2.00
CA VAL A 27 -5.82 1.23 -3.37
C VAL A 27 -4.36 0.79 -3.52
N SER A 28 -4.09 -0.09 -4.48
CA SER A 28 -2.75 -0.51 -4.88
C SER A 28 -2.42 0.05 -6.27
N ILE A 29 -1.28 0.72 -6.42
CA ILE A 29 -0.83 1.31 -7.69
C ILE A 29 0.52 0.70 -8.10
N GLY A 30 0.55 -0.02 -9.22
CA GLY A 30 1.75 -0.60 -9.83
C GLY A 30 2.19 -1.95 -9.24
N SER A 31 1.23 -2.80 -8.86
CA SER A 31 1.46 -4.13 -8.29
C SER A 31 2.00 -5.16 -9.29
N LYS A 32 3.30 -5.42 -9.26
CA LYS A 32 4.08 -6.20 -10.26
C LYS A 32 3.83 -7.72 -10.28
N TYR A 33 2.59 -8.16 -10.48
CA TYR A 33 2.25 -9.59 -10.51
C TYR A 33 2.44 -10.19 -11.92
N ASN A 34 3.69 -10.21 -12.36
CA ASN A 34 4.10 -10.76 -13.66
C ASN A 34 5.33 -11.69 -13.56
N GLN A 35 5.88 -11.90 -12.35
CA GLN A 35 7.04 -12.76 -12.09
C GLN A 35 6.86 -13.45 -10.74
N ASP A 36 7.12 -14.76 -10.67
CA ASP A 36 7.03 -15.53 -9.42
C ASP A 36 8.18 -15.24 -8.46
N TYR A 37 9.36 -14.92 -9.00
CA TYR A 37 10.58 -14.68 -8.23
C TYR A 37 11.29 -13.43 -8.73
N VAL A 38 11.97 -12.75 -7.81
CA VAL A 38 12.84 -11.60 -8.08
C VAL A 38 14.21 -11.84 -7.47
N GLN A 39 15.26 -11.34 -8.13
CA GLN A 39 16.62 -11.39 -7.61
C GLN A 39 16.91 -10.12 -6.80
N ILE A 40 17.09 -10.24 -5.49
CA ILE A 40 17.40 -9.11 -4.60
C ILE A 40 18.73 -9.41 -3.92
N GLU A 41 19.73 -8.57 -4.15
CA GLU A 41 21.08 -8.74 -3.55
C GLU A 41 21.66 -10.14 -3.81
N GLY A 42 21.45 -10.67 -5.03
CA GLY A 42 21.91 -12.01 -5.43
C GLY A 42 21.11 -13.18 -4.88
N ILE A 43 19.98 -12.93 -4.21
CA ILE A 43 19.11 -13.98 -3.65
C ILE A 43 17.77 -14.00 -4.39
N SER A 44 17.39 -15.20 -4.84
CA SER A 44 16.06 -15.44 -5.39
C SER A 44 15.02 -15.38 -4.27
N LYS A 45 14.09 -14.44 -4.35
CA LYS A 45 13.00 -14.24 -3.40
C LYS A 45 11.67 -14.31 -4.11
N GLY A 46 10.70 -15.02 -3.53
CA GLY A 46 9.33 -15.02 -4.05
C GLY A 46 8.78 -13.59 -4.15
N THR A 47 8.05 -13.31 -5.21
CA THR A 47 7.40 -12.00 -5.40
C THR A 47 6.46 -11.69 -4.24
N ASN A 48 6.40 -10.42 -3.85
CA ASN A 48 5.39 -9.95 -2.90
C ASN A 48 4.16 -9.37 -3.62
N ALA A 49 4.09 -9.42 -4.95
CA ALA A 49 3.03 -8.78 -5.73
C ALA A 49 1.61 -9.22 -5.29
N LYS A 50 1.44 -10.49 -4.92
CA LYS A 50 0.20 -11.02 -4.32
C LYS A 50 -0.23 -10.24 -3.07
N VAL A 51 0.70 -9.92 -2.18
CA VAL A 51 0.42 -9.13 -0.95
C VAL A 51 0.43 -7.62 -1.21
N GLN A 52 0.88 -7.16 -2.38
CA GLN A 52 0.65 -5.79 -2.84
C GLN A 52 -0.80 -5.62 -3.31
N ILE A 53 -1.38 -6.62 -3.98
CA ILE A 53 -2.80 -6.61 -4.39
C ILE A 53 -3.72 -6.84 -3.19
N LEU A 54 -3.45 -7.89 -2.41
CA LEU A 54 -4.23 -8.27 -1.23
C LEU A 54 -3.34 -8.37 0.02
N PRO A 55 -3.02 -7.24 0.68
CA PRO A 55 -2.29 -7.26 1.94
C PRO A 55 -3.00 -8.09 3.01
N LYS A 56 -2.24 -8.74 3.90
CA LYS A 56 -2.79 -9.59 4.96
C LYS A 56 -3.49 -8.81 6.08
N PHE A 57 -3.36 -7.48 6.12
CA PHE A 57 -4.09 -6.63 7.07
C PHE A 57 -5.52 -6.30 6.60
N LEU A 58 -5.87 -6.61 5.35
CA LEU A 58 -7.22 -6.39 4.84
C LEU A 58 -8.26 -7.12 5.71
N LYS A 59 -9.38 -6.44 5.98
CA LYS A 59 -10.57 -7.01 6.60
C LYS A 59 -11.28 -7.95 5.65
N LYS A 60 -12.11 -8.81 6.21
CA LYS A 60 -12.87 -9.79 5.45
C LYS A 60 -14.08 -9.17 4.75
N ASN A 61 -14.71 -8.17 5.36
CA ASN A 61 -16.03 -7.67 4.96
C ASN A 61 -16.02 -6.17 4.67
N GLU A 62 -16.98 -5.73 3.84
CA GLU A 62 -17.27 -4.32 3.54
C GLU A 62 -16.04 -3.55 3.00
N GLN A 63 -15.25 -4.20 2.13
CA GLN A 63 -14.05 -3.60 1.57
C GLN A 63 -14.21 -3.21 0.11
N LEU A 64 -13.61 -2.06 -0.24
CA LEU A 64 -13.32 -1.69 -1.61
C LEU A 64 -11.82 -1.84 -1.86
N ILE A 65 -11.47 -2.77 -2.74
CA ILE A 65 -10.09 -3.05 -3.13
C ILE A 65 -9.90 -2.59 -4.57
N ILE A 66 -9.07 -1.58 -4.78
CA ILE A 66 -8.79 -1.04 -6.12
C ILE A 66 -7.35 -1.37 -6.48
N MET A 67 -7.16 -2.10 -7.57
CA MET A 67 -5.85 -2.39 -8.14
C MET A 67 -5.70 -1.58 -9.43
N ILE A 68 -4.67 -0.74 -9.50
CA ILE A 68 -4.31 0.02 -10.70
C ILE A 68 -2.98 -0.52 -11.20
N ASP A 69 -2.99 -1.17 -12.35
CA ASP A 69 -1.77 -1.61 -13.02
C ASP A 69 -1.98 -1.77 -14.52
N ARG A 70 -0.91 -2.02 -15.27
CA ARG A 70 -0.95 -2.38 -16.67
C ARG A 70 -0.72 -3.87 -16.85
N ILE A 71 -1.78 -4.59 -17.16
CA ILE A 71 -1.81 -6.02 -17.44
C ILE A 71 -1.95 -6.20 -18.96
N SER A 72 -0.91 -6.75 -19.59
CA SER A 72 -0.81 -6.81 -21.06
C SER A 72 -1.49 -8.02 -21.70
N SER A 73 -1.63 -9.14 -21.01
CA SER A 73 -2.21 -10.38 -21.56
C SER A 73 -3.55 -10.73 -20.91
N GLU A 74 -4.50 -11.24 -21.72
CA GLU A 74 -5.79 -11.73 -21.23
C GLU A 74 -5.64 -12.86 -20.20
N GLU A 75 -4.66 -13.75 -20.40
CA GLU A 75 -4.34 -14.80 -19.44
C GLU A 75 -3.98 -14.22 -18.08
N SER A 76 -3.10 -13.22 -18.03
CA SER A 76 -2.73 -12.57 -16.77
C SER A 76 -3.92 -11.85 -16.16
N LYS A 77 -4.79 -11.20 -16.94
CA LYS A 77 -6.02 -10.58 -16.41
C LYS A 77 -6.92 -11.62 -15.72
N LEU A 78 -7.12 -12.77 -16.36
CA LEU A 78 -7.90 -13.87 -15.79
C LEU A 78 -7.26 -14.43 -14.51
N GLU A 79 -5.94 -14.59 -14.49
CA GLU A 79 -5.22 -15.01 -13.28
C GLU A 79 -5.42 -14.05 -12.11
N HIS A 80 -5.36 -12.73 -12.36
CA HIS A 80 -5.63 -11.72 -11.33
C HIS A 80 -7.06 -11.81 -10.81
N ILE A 81 -8.05 -11.86 -11.73
CA ILE A 81 -9.46 -11.95 -11.37
C ILE A 81 -9.73 -13.21 -10.54
N ASN A 82 -9.20 -14.37 -10.96
CA ASN A 82 -9.34 -15.63 -10.25
C ASN A 82 -8.68 -15.58 -8.87
N TYR A 83 -7.43 -15.09 -8.80
CA TYR A 83 -6.69 -14.94 -7.55
C TYR A 83 -7.47 -14.11 -6.51
N ILE A 84 -8.10 -13.02 -6.95
CA ILE A 84 -8.88 -12.12 -6.10
C ILE A 84 -10.21 -12.75 -5.70
N ASN A 85 -10.98 -13.28 -6.66
CA ASN A 85 -12.29 -13.87 -6.39
C ASN A 85 -12.22 -15.07 -5.42
N GLU A 86 -11.12 -15.83 -5.40
CA GLU A 86 -10.88 -16.91 -4.44
C GLU A 86 -10.65 -16.43 -3.00
N ARG A 87 -10.35 -15.15 -2.78
CA ARG A 87 -9.81 -14.62 -1.50
C ARG A 87 -10.60 -13.45 -0.93
N VAL A 88 -11.45 -12.83 -1.72
CA VAL A 88 -12.28 -11.68 -1.31
C VAL A 88 -13.71 -12.14 -1.12
N ASN A 89 -14.29 -11.82 0.04
CA ASN A 89 -15.67 -12.18 0.35
C ASN A 89 -16.68 -11.46 -0.56
N GLU A 90 -17.88 -12.02 -0.64
CA GLU A 90 -18.99 -11.47 -1.44
C GLU A 90 -19.42 -10.05 -0.99
N SER A 91 -19.27 -9.74 0.29
CA SER A 91 -19.54 -8.41 0.87
C SER A 91 -18.48 -7.35 0.52
N SER A 92 -17.44 -7.72 -0.22
CA SER A 92 -16.37 -6.85 -0.66
C SER A 92 -16.32 -6.78 -2.18
N LYS A 93 -15.88 -5.62 -2.68
CA LYS A 93 -15.73 -5.35 -4.12
C LYS A 93 -14.27 -5.19 -4.44
N CYS A 94 -13.86 -5.80 -5.55
CA CYS A 94 -12.58 -5.49 -6.16
C CYS A 94 -12.78 -4.84 -7.53
N ILE A 95 -11.98 -3.82 -7.82
CA ILE A 95 -11.94 -3.13 -9.10
C ILE A 95 -10.49 -3.17 -9.59
N ILE A 96 -10.25 -3.83 -10.72
CA ILE A 96 -8.98 -3.77 -11.43
C ILE A 96 -9.12 -2.69 -12.50
N ILE A 97 -8.30 -1.65 -12.43
CA ILE A 97 -8.19 -0.61 -13.44
C ILE A 97 -6.93 -0.92 -14.24
N ASN A 98 -7.11 -1.52 -15.41
CA ASN A 98 -6.02 -1.89 -16.30
C ASN A 98 -5.59 -0.69 -17.15
N THR A 99 -4.67 0.13 -16.64
CA THR A 99 -4.20 1.32 -17.36
C THR A 99 -2.80 1.76 -16.94
N TYR A 100 -2.21 2.64 -17.75
CA TYR A 100 -0.97 3.31 -17.36
C TYR A 100 -1.30 4.50 -16.45
N ALA A 101 -0.88 4.41 -15.19
CA ALA A 101 -0.99 5.54 -14.27
C ALA A 101 -0.08 6.69 -14.73
N ASN A 102 -0.67 7.88 -14.89
CA ASN A 102 0.03 9.15 -15.14
C ASN A 102 -0.63 10.26 -14.30
N ALA A 103 -0.12 11.50 -14.38
CA ALA A 103 -0.66 12.62 -13.61
C ALA A 103 -2.17 12.80 -13.80
N ASN A 104 -2.62 12.93 -15.06
CA ASN A 104 -4.03 13.18 -15.40
C ASN A 104 -4.95 12.05 -14.92
N PHE A 105 -4.48 10.80 -15.05
CA PHE A 105 -5.20 9.65 -14.54
C PHE A 105 -5.35 9.72 -13.01
N ILE A 106 -4.28 10.03 -12.29
CA ILE A 106 -4.30 10.11 -10.82
C ILE A 106 -5.23 11.23 -10.35
N GLU A 107 -5.19 12.39 -10.99
CA GLU A 107 -6.11 13.51 -10.68
C GLU A 107 -7.57 13.08 -10.90
N GLY A 108 -7.91 12.56 -12.08
CA GLY A 108 -9.26 12.10 -12.37
C GLY A 108 -9.74 10.95 -11.47
N PHE A 109 -8.84 10.04 -11.09
CA PHE A 109 -9.12 8.96 -10.14
C PHE A 109 -9.45 9.50 -8.75
N LEU A 110 -8.64 10.42 -8.22
CA LEU A 110 -8.84 10.99 -6.89
C LEU A 110 -10.03 11.95 -6.85
N ASP A 111 -10.32 12.64 -7.95
CA ASP A 111 -11.53 13.47 -8.11
C ASP A 111 -12.82 12.67 -8.01
N ILE A 112 -12.79 11.39 -8.36
CA ILE A 112 -13.95 10.51 -8.21
C ILE A 112 -13.94 9.88 -6.81
N LEU A 113 -12.79 9.35 -6.39
CA LEU A 113 -12.71 8.55 -5.17
C LEU A 113 -12.89 9.39 -3.91
N LEU A 114 -12.14 10.49 -3.74
CA LEU A 114 -12.11 11.21 -2.46
C LEU A 114 -13.46 11.82 -2.08
N PRO A 115 -14.24 12.45 -2.98
CA PRO A 115 -15.60 12.88 -2.66
C PRO A 115 -16.48 11.73 -2.19
N LYS A 116 -16.39 10.56 -2.86
CA LYS A 116 -17.13 9.36 -2.44
C LYS A 116 -16.75 8.89 -1.03
N LEU A 117 -15.46 8.92 -0.68
CA LEU A 117 -15.01 8.58 0.68
C LEU A 117 -15.56 9.57 1.71
N PHE A 118 -15.52 10.86 1.38
CA PHE A 118 -15.94 11.94 2.27
C PHE A 118 -17.46 11.92 2.50
N ASP A 119 -18.25 11.81 1.44
CA ASP A 119 -19.73 11.79 1.50
C ASP A 119 -20.26 10.58 2.28
N HIS A 120 -19.48 9.49 2.33
CA HIS A 120 -19.79 8.27 3.06
C HIS A 120 -19.03 8.16 4.41
N TYR A 121 -18.41 9.25 4.87
CA TYR A 121 -17.75 9.34 6.19
C TYR A 121 -16.69 8.25 6.44
N ILE A 122 -15.90 7.92 5.43
CA ILE A 122 -14.82 6.95 5.59
C ILE A 122 -13.73 7.54 6.48
N ASP A 123 -13.50 6.90 7.62
CA ASP A 123 -12.42 7.24 8.54
C ASP A 123 -11.06 7.14 7.81
N PRO A 124 -10.19 8.15 7.90
CA PRO A 124 -8.85 8.11 7.32
C PRO A 124 -8.02 6.88 7.73
N ASN A 125 -8.24 6.33 8.93
CA ASN A 125 -7.57 5.11 9.40
C ASN A 125 -8.07 3.84 8.69
N ASN A 126 -9.21 3.92 8.00
CA ASN A 126 -9.79 2.85 7.19
C ASN A 126 -9.48 3.00 5.69
N PHE A 127 -8.67 3.99 5.32
CA PHE A 127 -8.32 4.28 3.93
C PHE A 127 -6.80 4.26 3.69
N VAL A 128 -6.38 3.50 2.67
CA VAL A 128 -4.98 3.37 2.27
C VAL A 128 -4.86 3.50 0.75
N ILE A 129 -3.94 4.36 0.30
CA ILE A 129 -3.38 4.36 -1.05
C ILE A 129 -1.92 3.93 -0.95
N ALA A 130 -1.55 2.82 -1.56
CA ALA A 130 -0.17 2.32 -1.59
C ALA A 130 0.38 2.32 -3.02
N THR A 131 1.56 2.91 -3.21
CA THR A 131 2.29 2.82 -4.49
C THR A 131 3.44 1.85 -4.40
N PHE A 132 3.57 1.03 -5.45
CA PHE A 132 4.61 0.00 -5.61
C PHE A 132 5.57 0.33 -6.78
N LEU A 133 5.63 1.60 -7.15
CA LEU A 133 6.45 2.16 -8.22
C LEU A 133 7.92 2.30 -7.82
N LYS A 134 8.57 1.17 -7.53
CA LYS A 134 10.03 1.08 -7.32
C LYS A 134 10.64 0.17 -8.38
N PHE A 135 11.91 0.37 -8.71
CA PHE A 135 12.58 -0.34 -9.79
C PHE A 135 13.65 -1.25 -9.22
N LEU A 136 13.75 -2.47 -9.76
CA LEU A 136 14.74 -3.45 -9.30
C LEU A 136 16.14 -3.03 -9.74
N ASN A 137 16.23 -2.59 -10.99
CA ASN A 137 17.43 -2.03 -11.58
C ASN A 137 17.36 -0.51 -11.56
N THR A 138 18.47 0.15 -11.92
CA THR A 138 18.53 1.59 -12.11
C THR A 138 17.48 2.02 -13.14
N PRO A 139 16.44 2.77 -12.75
CA PRO A 139 15.45 3.26 -13.69
C PRO A 139 16.04 4.27 -14.66
N ASN A 140 15.48 4.33 -15.86
CA ASN A 140 15.78 5.42 -16.78
C ASN A 140 15.09 6.73 -16.32
N LYS A 141 15.43 7.85 -16.95
CA LYS A 141 14.89 9.18 -16.58
C LYS A 141 13.37 9.26 -16.69
N ILE A 142 12.78 8.57 -17.67
CA ILE A 142 11.32 8.58 -17.89
C ILE A 142 10.64 7.84 -16.74
N GLU A 143 11.14 6.65 -16.39
CA GLU A 143 10.65 5.85 -15.27
C GLU A 143 10.73 6.60 -13.94
N MET A 144 11.88 7.24 -13.66
CA MET A 144 12.05 8.08 -12.47
C MET A 144 11.06 9.24 -12.43
N ASN A 145 10.88 9.92 -13.56
CA ASN A 145 9.98 11.06 -13.65
C ASN A 145 8.52 10.64 -13.46
N SER A 146 8.09 9.57 -14.13
CA SER A 146 6.73 9.03 -13.99
C SER A 146 6.42 8.65 -12.55
N ALA A 147 7.32 7.92 -11.87
CA ALA A 147 7.13 7.57 -10.45
C ALA A 147 7.02 8.81 -9.56
N SER A 148 7.93 9.78 -9.74
CA SER A 148 7.93 11.05 -8.98
C SER A 148 6.66 11.87 -9.19
N VAL A 149 6.18 11.95 -10.43
CA VAL A 149 4.96 12.68 -10.79
C VAL A 149 3.74 12.05 -10.14
N ILE A 150 3.59 10.72 -10.18
CA ILE A 150 2.47 10.02 -9.54
C ILE A 150 2.48 10.25 -8.02
N GLN A 151 3.64 10.05 -7.37
CA GLN A 151 3.78 10.22 -5.93
C GLN A 151 3.45 11.65 -5.47
N LYS A 152 3.95 12.65 -6.20
CA LYS A 152 3.65 14.06 -5.93
C LYS A 152 2.20 14.40 -6.21
N GLY A 153 1.63 13.87 -7.29
CA GLY A 153 0.23 14.06 -7.67
C GLY A 153 -0.70 13.61 -6.56
N ILE A 154 -0.56 12.36 -6.10
CA ILE A 154 -1.36 11.81 -4.99
C ILE A 154 -1.20 12.68 -3.74
N TYR A 155 0.04 12.95 -3.32
CA TYR A 155 0.29 13.72 -2.12
C TYR A 155 -0.30 15.14 -2.17
N ASN A 156 -0.13 15.84 -3.29
CA ASN A 156 -0.66 17.18 -3.47
C ASN A 156 -2.19 17.18 -3.46
N TYR A 157 -2.83 16.20 -4.09
CA TYR A 157 -4.28 16.06 -4.08
C TYR A 157 -4.82 15.90 -2.66
N LEU A 158 -4.27 14.95 -1.91
CA LEU A 158 -4.68 14.68 -0.52
C LEU A 158 -4.42 15.87 0.41
N LYS A 159 -3.36 16.64 0.14
CA LYS A 159 -3.03 17.85 0.90
C LYS A 159 -4.00 19.02 0.63
N LEU A 160 -4.63 19.05 -0.54
CA LEU A 160 -5.57 20.11 -0.92
C LEU A 160 -7.03 19.75 -0.64
N PHE A 161 -7.34 18.45 -0.54
CA PHE A 161 -8.69 17.96 -0.32
C PHE A 161 -9.16 18.16 1.14
N GLN A 162 -10.34 18.76 1.32
CA GLN A 162 -11.14 18.85 2.57
C GLN A 162 -10.31 18.86 3.86
N ASP A 163 -9.67 20.01 4.15
CA ASP A 163 -8.86 20.23 5.36
C ASP A 163 -7.80 19.17 5.63
N LYS A 164 -7.26 18.54 4.58
CA LYS A 164 -6.20 17.52 4.64
C LYS A 164 -6.62 16.24 5.37
N ILE A 165 -7.92 15.96 5.47
CA ILE A 165 -8.44 14.82 6.24
C ILE A 165 -7.79 13.47 5.85
N TYR A 166 -7.44 13.29 4.57
CA TYR A 166 -6.82 12.07 4.04
C TYR A 166 -5.31 12.18 3.78
N ILE A 167 -4.62 13.22 4.27
CA ILE A 167 -3.19 13.45 3.98
C ILE A 167 -2.28 12.30 4.43
N ASN A 168 -2.69 11.58 5.49
CA ASN A 168 -1.97 10.44 6.05
C ASN A 168 -2.40 9.08 5.46
N CYS A 169 -3.22 9.05 4.41
CA CYS A 169 -3.65 7.81 3.79
C CYS A 169 -2.72 7.32 2.68
N PHE A 170 -1.69 8.09 2.31
CA PHE A 170 -0.75 7.73 1.23
C PHE A 170 0.52 7.05 1.75
N TYR A 171 0.78 5.86 1.22
CA TYR A 171 1.88 4.99 1.55
C TYR A 171 2.75 4.67 0.32
N GLU A 172 4.03 4.50 0.58
CA GLU A 172 4.99 4.03 -0.40
C GLU A 172 5.64 2.72 0.02
N TRP A 173 5.92 1.89 -0.97
CA TRP A 173 6.71 0.69 -0.79
C TRP A 173 8.20 0.97 -0.68
N PHE A 174 8.89 0.26 0.23
CA PHE A 174 10.35 0.36 0.39
C PHE A 174 11.15 -0.15 -0.82
N GLY A 175 10.51 -0.88 -1.73
CA GLY A 175 11.16 -1.41 -2.92
C GLY A 175 11.95 -2.68 -2.65
N TYR A 176 12.93 -2.93 -3.51
CA TYR A 176 13.74 -4.15 -3.53
C TYR A 176 14.84 -4.17 -2.45
N LYS A 177 14.50 -3.76 -1.24
CA LYS A 177 15.34 -3.89 -0.04
C LYS A 177 15.02 -5.21 0.64
N LYS A 178 16.01 -6.10 0.79
CA LYS A 178 15.77 -7.49 1.22
C LYS A 178 14.92 -7.60 2.50
N ILE A 179 15.23 -6.83 3.52
CA ILE A 179 14.52 -6.84 4.82
C ILE A 179 13.19 -6.08 4.73
N LEU A 180 13.18 -4.91 4.09
CA LEU A 180 11.99 -4.04 4.01
C LEU A 180 11.02 -4.41 2.86
N TYR A 181 11.31 -5.49 2.13
CA TYR A 181 10.57 -5.89 0.94
C TYR A 181 9.05 -6.02 1.14
N ASN A 182 8.59 -6.39 2.33
CA ASN A 182 7.16 -6.57 2.61
C ASN A 182 6.53 -5.41 3.39
N TYR A 183 7.18 -4.24 3.40
CA TYR A 183 6.76 -3.10 4.19
C TYR A 183 6.44 -1.90 3.31
N ILE A 184 5.46 -1.13 3.74
CA ILE A 184 5.13 0.20 3.21
C ILE A 184 5.30 1.23 4.34
N TYR A 185 5.47 2.49 3.99
CA TYR A 185 5.59 3.59 4.95
C TYR A 185 4.71 4.77 4.57
N ASN A 186 4.21 5.51 5.56
CA ASN A 186 3.44 6.73 5.32
C ASN A 186 4.30 7.81 4.66
N TYR A 187 3.93 8.24 3.46
CA TYR A 187 4.72 9.17 2.67
C TYR A 187 4.82 10.57 3.28
N HIS A 188 3.69 11.08 3.81
CA HIS A 188 3.65 12.43 4.41
C HIS A 188 4.49 12.49 5.68
N LEU A 189 4.32 11.52 6.56
CA LEU A 189 5.02 11.50 7.85
C LEU A 189 6.52 11.26 7.68
N LEU A 190 6.94 10.38 6.75
CA LEU A 190 8.35 10.16 6.45
C LEU A 190 9.05 11.48 6.03
N LYS A 191 8.38 12.28 5.18
CA LYS A 191 8.89 13.60 4.78
C LYS A 191 9.02 14.59 5.94
N THR A 192 8.14 14.46 6.94
CA THR A 192 8.12 15.35 8.10
C THR A 192 9.25 15.03 9.07
N TYR A 193 9.64 13.77 9.20
CA TYR A 193 10.64 13.30 10.16
C TYR A 193 12.12 13.50 9.76
N GLN A 194 12.41 14.14 8.62
CA GLN A 194 13.80 14.45 8.19
C GLN A 194 14.77 13.25 8.27
N ILE A 195 14.32 12.08 7.82
CA ILE A 195 15.00 10.80 8.05
C ILE A 195 16.27 10.68 7.21
N SER A 196 17.36 10.24 7.85
CA SER A 196 18.65 9.97 7.20
C SER A 196 18.76 8.53 6.68
N SER A 197 19.74 8.28 5.80
CA SER A 197 20.06 6.93 5.32
C SER A 197 20.47 5.98 6.46
N ASN A 198 21.11 6.50 7.52
CA ASN A 198 21.55 5.70 8.66
C ASN A 198 20.37 5.11 9.44
N HIS A 199 19.26 5.83 9.53
CA HIS A 199 18.05 5.35 10.20
C HIS A 199 17.48 4.11 9.50
N PHE A 200 17.53 4.05 8.16
CA PHE A 200 17.05 2.87 7.43
C PHE A 200 17.91 1.63 7.68
N TYR A 201 19.23 1.79 7.79
CA TYR A 201 20.12 0.67 8.14
C TYR A 201 19.83 0.14 9.54
N GLU A 202 19.61 1.03 10.51
CA GLU A 202 19.25 0.65 11.87
C GLU A 202 17.89 -0.08 11.92
N ILE A 203 16.88 0.39 11.18
CA ILE A 203 15.58 -0.28 11.05
C ILE A 203 15.73 -1.67 10.45
N GLU A 204 16.50 -1.81 9.37
CA GLU A 204 16.74 -3.12 8.75
C GLU A 204 17.38 -4.08 9.75
N THR A 205 18.32 -3.60 10.57
CA THR A 205 18.95 -4.37 11.65
C THR A 205 17.93 -4.79 12.71
N ILE A 206 17.09 -3.86 13.16
CA ILE A 206 16.05 -4.12 14.18
C ILE A 206 15.04 -5.15 13.65
N ILE A 207 14.48 -4.95 12.47
CA ILE A 207 13.49 -5.86 11.88
C ILE A 207 14.11 -7.24 11.66
N ASN A 208 15.35 -7.32 11.19
CA ASN A 208 16.03 -8.60 10.99
C ASN A 208 16.26 -9.34 12.31
N ARG A 209 16.64 -8.63 13.37
CA ARG A 209 16.80 -9.23 14.71
C ARG A 209 15.46 -9.73 15.27
N LEU A 210 14.41 -8.92 15.15
CA LEU A 210 13.09 -9.24 15.72
C LEU A 210 12.36 -10.33 14.92
N SER A 211 12.66 -10.48 13.63
CA SER A 211 12.11 -11.57 12.81
C SER A 211 12.71 -12.93 13.15
N ASN A 212 13.97 -12.96 13.62
CA ASN A 212 14.73 -14.19 13.87
C ASN A 212 14.92 -14.52 15.36
N GLY A 213 14.59 -13.59 16.26
CA GLY A 213 14.85 -13.70 17.69
C GLY A 213 13.59 -13.93 18.53
N THR A 214 13.79 -14.49 19.73
CA THR A 214 12.75 -14.57 20.76
C THR A 214 12.85 -13.46 21.81
N SER A 215 13.98 -12.77 21.88
CA SER A 215 14.27 -11.76 22.90
C SER A 215 13.60 -10.41 22.60
N ALA A 216 13.18 -9.71 23.64
CA ALA A 216 12.72 -8.33 23.55
C ALA A 216 13.92 -7.37 23.39
N MET A 217 13.71 -6.27 22.68
CA MET A 217 14.69 -5.20 22.50
C MET A 217 14.21 -3.93 23.19
N VAL A 218 15.12 -3.22 23.87
CA VAL A 218 14.86 -1.86 24.35
C VAL A 218 15.25 -0.89 23.24
N LEU A 219 14.32 0.00 22.87
CA LEU A 219 14.54 1.00 21.83
C LEU A 219 14.31 2.41 22.42
N GLN A 220 15.35 3.24 22.39
CA GLN A 220 15.33 4.61 22.93
C GLN A 220 15.43 5.68 21.85
N ASN A 221 15.86 5.32 20.64
CA ASN A 221 16.01 6.27 19.55
C ASN A 221 14.61 6.67 19.02
N GLN A 222 14.21 7.91 19.30
CA GLN A 222 12.89 8.42 18.94
C GLN A 222 12.67 8.48 17.42
N ASP A 223 13.71 8.75 16.62
CA ASP A 223 13.57 8.78 15.17
C ASP A 223 13.26 7.39 14.63
N ILE A 224 13.89 6.35 15.18
CA ILE A 224 13.62 4.97 14.81
C ILE A 224 12.20 4.57 15.22
N ILE A 225 11.76 4.96 16.42
CA ILE A 225 10.38 4.74 16.88
C ILE A 225 9.40 5.41 15.92
N ASN A 226 9.63 6.68 15.57
CA ASN A 226 8.78 7.43 14.65
C ASN A 226 8.68 6.73 13.28
N ILE A 227 9.79 6.17 12.78
CA ILE A 227 9.77 5.45 11.52
C ILE A 227 9.01 4.12 11.64
N LEU A 228 9.26 3.34 12.70
CA LEU A 228 8.53 2.09 12.94
C LEU A 228 7.02 2.32 13.10
N ASP A 229 6.62 3.48 13.61
CA ASP A 229 5.23 3.83 13.82
C ASP A 229 4.49 4.23 12.52
N ILE A 230 5.23 4.60 11.48
CA ILE A 230 4.64 4.90 10.16
C ILE A 230 4.79 3.76 9.15
N MET A 231 5.46 2.69 9.55
CA MET A 231 5.65 1.48 8.75
C MET A 231 4.51 0.49 8.98
N ILE A 232 4.06 -0.16 7.91
CA ILE A 232 3.04 -1.20 7.95
C ILE A 232 3.57 -2.42 7.20
N SER A 233 3.34 -3.62 7.73
CA SER A 233 3.65 -4.86 7.02
C SER A 233 2.48 -5.30 6.16
N LEU A 234 2.75 -5.63 4.90
CA LEU A 234 1.78 -6.27 4.00
C LEU A 234 1.49 -7.73 4.41
N THR A 235 2.29 -8.30 5.31
CA THR A 235 2.28 -9.75 5.60
C THR A 235 1.77 -10.12 6.99
N ILE A 236 1.52 -9.15 7.85
CA ILE A 236 0.97 -9.41 9.19
C ILE A 236 -0.55 -9.56 9.05
N LYS A 237 -1.07 -10.70 9.51
CA LYS A 237 -2.53 -10.92 9.55
C LYS A 237 -3.15 -10.13 10.69
N LYS A 238 -4.32 -9.54 10.41
CA LYS A 238 -5.15 -8.88 11.40
C LYS A 238 -6.31 -9.78 11.81
N LYS A 239 -6.70 -9.69 13.08
CA LYS A 239 -8.00 -10.18 13.53
C LYS A 239 -9.10 -9.21 13.11
N GLU A 240 -10.34 -9.66 13.15
CA GLU A 240 -11.47 -8.86 12.66
C GLU A 240 -11.72 -7.65 13.56
N GLU A 241 -11.50 -7.81 14.86
CA GLU A 241 -11.59 -6.78 15.90
C GLU A 241 -10.40 -5.79 15.94
N ASP A 242 -9.30 -6.09 15.25
CA ASP A 242 -8.12 -5.21 15.28
C ASP A 242 -8.41 -3.87 14.57
N ASN A 243 -7.58 -2.85 14.82
CA ASN A 243 -7.56 -1.67 13.94
C ASN A 243 -7.22 -2.09 12.50
N TYR A 244 -7.73 -1.34 11.51
CA TYR A 244 -7.47 -1.66 10.10
C TYR A 244 -5.97 -1.67 9.78
N LEU A 245 -5.27 -0.64 10.26
CA LEU A 245 -3.83 -0.54 10.19
C LEU A 245 -3.20 -0.72 11.57
N GLU A 246 -2.10 -1.46 11.61
CA GLU A 246 -1.22 -1.53 12.77
C GLU A 246 0.21 -1.21 12.31
N SER A 247 0.82 -0.25 12.97
CA SER A 247 2.22 0.09 12.74
C SER A 247 3.14 -1.03 13.21
N ILE A 248 4.35 -1.12 12.65
CA ILE A 248 5.35 -2.07 13.12
C ILE A 248 5.69 -1.81 14.58
N TYR A 249 5.78 -0.55 14.99
CA TYR A 249 5.98 -0.19 16.38
C TYR A 249 4.91 -0.80 17.29
N LYS A 250 3.62 -0.56 17.00
CA LYS A 250 2.50 -1.10 17.79
C LYS A 250 2.46 -2.63 17.76
N HIS A 251 2.73 -3.24 16.61
CA HIS A 251 2.83 -4.69 16.48
C HIS A 251 3.89 -5.27 17.43
N LEU A 252 5.08 -4.66 17.45
CA LEU A 252 6.19 -5.13 18.27
C LEU A 252 5.91 -4.93 19.77
N LEU A 253 5.27 -3.83 20.17
CA LEU A 253 4.83 -3.63 21.55
C LEU A 253 3.80 -4.69 21.98
N ASN A 254 2.77 -4.92 21.17
CA ASN A 254 1.70 -5.89 21.44
C ASN A 254 2.25 -7.32 21.58
N ASN A 255 3.31 -7.65 20.84
CA ASN A 255 3.98 -8.95 20.91
C ASN A 255 5.12 -9.02 21.94
N LYS A 256 5.24 -8.00 22.80
CA LYS A 256 6.30 -7.88 23.83
C LYS A 256 7.71 -8.03 23.26
N ARG A 257 7.90 -7.61 22.00
CA ARG A 257 9.18 -7.60 21.29
C ARG A 257 9.95 -6.30 21.52
N LEU A 258 9.26 -5.24 21.93
CA LEU A 258 9.84 -3.97 22.35
C LEU A 258 9.45 -3.67 23.80
N VAL A 259 10.40 -3.17 24.58
CA VAL A 259 10.19 -2.63 25.93
C VAL A 259 10.62 -1.17 25.91
N TYR A 260 9.73 -0.27 26.34
CA TYR A 260 10.04 1.14 26.51
C TYR A 260 10.55 1.39 27.94
N ILE A 261 11.58 2.22 28.09
CA ILE A 261 12.05 2.75 29.36
C ILE A 261 11.90 4.26 29.28
#